data_AF-A0A2H0KJB5-F1
#
_entry.id   AF-A0A2H0KJB5-F1
#
_cell.length_a   1.000
_cell.length_b   1.000
_cell.length_c   1.000
_cell.angle_alpha   90.00
_cell.angle_beta   90.00
_cell.angle_gamma   90.00
#
_symmetry.space_group_name_H-M   'P 1'
#
loop_
_entity.id
_entity.type
_entity.pdbx_description
1 polymer ?
#
loop_
_entity_poly.entity_id
_entity_poly.type
_entity_poly.pdbx_seq_one_letter_code
_entity_poly.pdbx_strand_id
1 'polypeptide(L)'
;MNDQTKPQFQSPEWIIPKIQRDFTRNKNKSISATFRHYRNHKNLSLIGDYPILATIVYIVRDIGIEIKRQKLFYAFNQSTELKSFPRNDKQQLIEQLLNLSSVQFSIDKTQDGLGFYSRKDTLPVQVPLFKNYG
;
A
#
# COMPACT_ATOMS: atom_id res chain seq x y z
N MET A 1 31.50 -4.86 -0.38
CA MET A 1 30.35 -5.69 0.06
C MET A 1 29.11 -4.89 -0.27
N ASN A 2 28.28 -5.39 -1.18
CA ASN A 2 27.16 -4.63 -1.75
C ASN A 2 26.01 -4.55 -0.74
N ASP A 3 25.79 -3.34 -0.22
CA ASP A 3 24.58 -2.95 0.48
C ASP A 3 23.39 -3.09 -0.48
N GLN A 4 22.65 -4.18 -0.36
CA GLN A 4 21.38 -4.33 -1.03
C GLN A 4 20.38 -3.39 -0.36
N THR A 5 20.32 -2.15 -0.82
CA THR A 5 19.26 -1.19 -0.51
C THR A 5 17.91 -1.84 -0.81
N LYS A 6 17.23 -2.29 0.25
CA LYS A 6 15.85 -2.78 0.18
C LYS A 6 15.01 -1.73 -0.56
N PRO A 7 14.19 -2.09 -1.56
CA PRO A 7 13.28 -1.16 -2.19
C PRO A 7 12.29 -0.65 -1.13
N GLN A 8 12.53 0.56 -0.64
CA GLN A 8 11.65 1.27 0.27
C GLN A 8 10.58 1.95 -0.59
N PHE A 9 9.33 1.57 -0.38
CA PHE A 9 8.21 2.12 -1.13
C PHE A 9 7.93 3.56 -0.64
N GLN A 10 8.09 4.53 -1.55
CA GLN A 10 7.81 5.94 -1.30
C GLN A 10 6.39 6.29 -1.78
N SER A 11 5.45 6.44 -0.85
CA SER A 11 4.16 7.07 -1.17
C SER A 11 4.35 8.59 -1.21
N PRO A 12 3.88 9.29 -2.25
CA PRO A 12 3.89 10.75 -2.29
C PRO A 12 3.28 11.36 -1.01
N GLU A 13 4.00 12.28 -0.36
CA GLU A 13 3.66 12.80 0.99
C GLU A 13 2.24 13.34 1.12
N TRP A 14 1.68 13.87 0.03
CA TRP A 14 0.34 14.47 0.02
C TRP A 14 -0.81 13.45 0.11
N ILE A 15 -0.56 12.16 -0.14
CA ILE A 15 -1.61 11.13 -0.19
C ILE A 15 -2.07 10.74 1.21
N ILE A 16 -1.13 10.61 2.14
CA ILE A 16 -1.37 10.18 3.52
C ILE A 16 -2.43 11.07 4.20
N PRO A 17 -2.23 12.41 4.31
CA PRO A 17 -3.19 13.27 5.00
C PRO A 17 -4.55 13.33 4.29
N LYS A 18 -4.60 13.11 2.96
CA LYS A 18 -5.86 13.05 2.22
C LYS A 18 -6.65 11.78 2.52
N ILE A 19 -6.01 10.61 2.44
CA ILE A 19 -6.65 9.33 2.81
C ILE A 19 -7.11 9.39 4.27
N GLN A 20 -6.26 9.87 5.17
CA GLN A 20 -6.59 10.00 6.58
C GLN A 20 -7.84 10.86 6.77
N ARG A 21 -7.84 12.09 6.24
CA ARG A 21 -8.98 13.01 6.31
C ARG A 21 -10.26 12.40 5.76
N ASP A 22 -10.17 11.72 4.62
CA ASP A 22 -11.29 11.10 3.93
C ASP A 22 -11.97 10.00 4.77
N PHE A 23 -11.18 9.12 5.38
CA PHE A 23 -11.68 8.02 6.18
C PHE A 23 -12.03 8.45 7.61
N THR A 24 -11.42 9.50 8.15
CA THR A 24 -11.86 10.12 9.41
C THR A 24 -13.24 10.78 9.23
N ARG A 25 -13.48 11.49 8.11
CA ARG A 25 -14.78 12.10 7.81
C ARG A 25 -15.86 11.05 7.50
N ASN A 26 -15.49 9.96 6.84
CA ASN A 26 -16.39 8.86 6.53
C ASN A 26 -15.69 7.51 6.70
N LYS A 27 -15.88 6.89 7.87
CA LYS A 27 -15.31 5.57 8.20
C LYS A 27 -15.80 4.44 7.28
N ASN A 28 -16.93 4.64 6.60
CA ASN A 28 -17.52 3.69 5.66
C ASN A 28 -17.09 3.94 4.21
N LYS A 29 -16.16 4.88 3.95
CA LYS A 29 -15.67 5.15 2.60
C LYS A 29 -15.12 3.87 1.96
N SER A 30 -15.34 3.74 0.65
CA SER A 30 -14.98 2.53 -0.10
C SER A 30 -13.49 2.50 -0.43
N ILE A 31 -12.77 1.49 0.08
CA ILE A 31 -11.34 1.26 -0.22
C ILE A 31 -11.10 1.15 -1.73
N SER A 32 -11.96 0.42 -2.44
CA SER A 32 -11.85 0.27 -3.89
C SER A 32 -12.07 1.58 -4.63
N ALA A 33 -12.98 2.45 -4.15
CA ALA A 33 -13.20 3.75 -4.77
C ALA A 33 -11.99 4.67 -4.55
N THR A 34 -11.44 4.67 -3.33
CA THR A 34 -10.20 5.38 -2.98
C THR A 34 -9.03 4.87 -3.84
N PHE A 35 -8.87 3.56 -3.97
CA PHE A 35 -7.85 2.96 -4.82
C PHE A 35 -7.95 3.44 -6.27
N ARG A 36 -9.13 3.34 -6.90
CA ARG A 36 -9.33 3.80 -8.29
C ARG A 36 -9.02 5.30 -8.44
N HIS A 37 -9.40 6.11 -7.45
CA HIS A 37 -9.10 7.54 -7.45
C HIS A 37 -7.59 7.81 -7.49
N TYR A 38 -6.80 7.14 -6.63
CA TYR A 38 -5.35 7.30 -6.61
C TYR A 38 -4.66 6.63 -7.80
N ARG A 39 -5.17 5.50 -8.28
CA ARG A 39 -4.59 4.79 -9.44
C ARG A 39 -4.62 5.63 -10.73
N ASN A 40 -5.63 6.49 -10.86
CA ASN A 40 -5.78 7.40 -11.98
C ASN A 40 -4.91 8.67 -11.86
N HIS A 41 -4.21 8.85 -10.74
CA HIS A 41 -3.34 10.00 -10.54
C HIS A 41 -2.02 9.81 -11.28
N LYS A 42 -1.60 10.79 -12.09
CA LYS A 42 -0.39 10.70 -12.94
C LYS A 42 0.89 10.31 -12.19
N ASN A 43 1.04 10.73 -10.93
CA ASN A 43 2.24 10.43 -10.14
C ASN A 43 2.27 9.00 -9.58
N LEU A 44 1.13 8.30 -9.62
CA LEU A 44 0.97 6.95 -9.09
C LEU A 44 0.78 5.92 -10.21
N SER A 45 0.64 6.36 -11.46
CA SER A 45 0.42 5.45 -12.59
C SER A 45 1.63 4.59 -12.94
N LEU A 46 2.82 5.00 -12.48
CA LEU A 46 4.08 4.26 -12.64
C LEU A 46 4.30 3.20 -11.55
N ILE A 47 3.44 3.19 -10.53
CA ILE A 47 3.52 2.28 -9.39
C ILE A 47 2.54 1.14 -9.61
N GLY A 48 2.92 -0.07 -9.20
CA GLY A 48 2.02 -1.22 -9.19
C GLY A 48 0.77 -0.99 -8.32
N ASP A 49 -0.28 -1.76 -8.57
CA ASP A 49 -1.57 -1.60 -7.90
C ASP A 49 -1.50 -2.03 -6.42
N TYR A 50 -0.69 -3.04 -6.10
CA TYR A 50 -0.56 -3.57 -4.74
C TYR A 50 0.02 -2.54 -3.73
N PRO A 51 1.11 -1.82 -4.02
CA PRO A 51 1.62 -0.76 -3.13
C PRO A 51 0.61 0.37 -2.83
N ILE A 52 -0.22 0.75 -3.82
CA ILE A 52 -1.27 1.76 -3.62
C ILE A 52 -2.31 1.23 -2.63
N LEU A 53 -2.76 -0.02 -2.80
CA LEU A 53 -3.67 -0.68 -1.87
C LEU A 53 -3.06 -0.82 -0.47
N ALA A 54 -1.79 -1.22 -0.38
CA ALA A 54 -1.08 -1.36 0.89
C ALA A 54 -1.03 -0.04 1.66
N THR A 55 -0.79 1.08 0.96
CA THR A 55 -0.81 2.43 1.55
C THR A 55 -2.18 2.77 2.12
N ILE A 56 -3.24 2.56 1.34
CA ILE A 56 -4.62 2.85 1.78
C ILE A 56 -4.96 1.99 3.00
N VAL A 57 -4.68 0.68 2.94
CA VAL A 57 -4.97 -0.25 4.02
C VAL A 57 -4.21 0.11 5.29
N TYR A 58 -2.93 0.46 5.17
CA TYR A 58 -2.13 0.91 6.30
C TYR A 58 -2.79 2.11 6.97
N ILE A 59 -3.03 3.20 6.22
CA ILE A 59 -3.55 4.46 6.79
C ILE A 59 -4.92 4.25 7.45
N VAL A 60 -5.80 3.47 6.80
CA VAL A 60 -7.14 3.19 7.33
C VAL A 60 -7.07 2.41 8.65
N ARG A 61 -6.13 1.47 8.77
CA ARG A 61 -5.94 0.72 10.02
C ARG A 61 -5.22 1.54 11.09
N ASP A 62 -4.29 2.39 10.69
CA ASP A 62 -3.54 3.31 11.57
C ASP A 62 -4.50 4.26 12.30
N ILE A 63 -5.55 4.75 11.64
CA ILE A 63 -6.63 5.52 12.27
C ILE A 63 -7.69 4.66 12.99
N GLY A 64 -7.43 3.37 13.19
CA GLY A 64 -8.28 2.46 13.97
C GLY A 64 -9.54 1.97 13.25
N ILE A 65 -9.61 2.03 11.91
CA ILE A 65 -10.74 1.48 11.16
C ILE A 65 -10.45 0.02 10.81
N GLU A 66 -11.32 -0.87 11.26
CA GLU A 66 -11.27 -2.28 10.91
C GLU A 66 -11.64 -2.50 9.44
N ILE A 67 -10.82 -3.28 8.74
CA ILE A 67 -11.02 -3.59 7.32
C ILE A 67 -11.43 -5.05 7.17
N LYS A 68 -12.64 -5.25 6.67
CA LYS A 68 -13.14 -6.59 6.34
C LYS A 68 -12.43 -7.15 5.10
N ARG A 69 -12.04 -8.43 5.14
CA ARG A 69 -11.39 -9.16 4.06
C ARG A 69 -12.13 -9.04 2.72
N GLN A 70 -13.47 -9.07 2.73
CA GLN A 70 -14.30 -8.94 1.52
C GLN A 70 -14.11 -7.59 0.80
N LYS A 71 -13.89 -6.50 1.55
CA LYS A 71 -13.62 -5.17 0.97
C LYS A 71 -12.29 -5.16 0.20
N LEU A 72 -11.29 -5.90 0.70
CA LEU A 72 -9.99 -6.05 0.05
C LEU A 72 -10.08 -6.93 -1.20
N PHE A 73 -10.81 -8.04 -1.14
CA PHE A 73 -11.10 -8.86 -2.32
C PHE A 73 -11.75 -8.04 -3.43
N TYR A 74 -12.75 -7.23 -3.08
CA TYR A 74 -13.40 -6.36 -4.03
C TYR A 74 -12.41 -5.36 -4.62
N ALA A 75 -11.56 -4.73 -3.80
CA ALA A 75 -10.54 -3.79 -4.26
C ALA A 75 -9.50 -4.43 -5.21
N PHE A 76 -9.05 -5.65 -4.92
CA PHE A 76 -8.15 -6.41 -5.81
C PHE A 76 -8.79 -6.69 -7.16
N ASN A 77 -10.09 -6.99 -7.20
CA ASN A 77 -10.81 -7.22 -8.46
C ASN A 77 -11.06 -5.93 -9.26
N GLN A 78 -10.85 -4.75 -8.67
CA GLN A 78 -10.89 -3.45 -9.37
C GLN A 78 -9.53 -3.05 -9.94
N SER A 79 -8.46 -3.76 -9.57
CA SER A 79 -7.11 -3.54 -10.07
C SER A 79 -6.91 -4.30 -11.39
N THR A 80 -6.29 -3.65 -12.37
CA THR A 80 -5.98 -4.30 -13.65
C THR A 80 -4.88 -5.35 -13.49
N GLU A 81 -3.94 -5.09 -12.59
CA GLU A 81 -2.80 -5.98 -12.32
C GLU A 81 -3.21 -7.18 -11.45
N LEU A 82 -3.99 -6.95 -10.39
CA LEU A 82 -4.28 -7.95 -9.36
C LEU A 82 -5.54 -8.76 -9.68
N LYS A 83 -6.43 -8.30 -10.58
CA LYS A 83 -7.66 -9.04 -10.89
C LYS A 83 -7.39 -10.40 -11.52
N SER A 84 -6.32 -10.56 -12.29
CA SER A 84 -5.94 -11.84 -12.93
C SER A 84 -5.37 -12.87 -11.97
N PHE A 85 -5.00 -12.48 -10.75
CA PHE A 85 -4.35 -13.39 -9.81
C PHE A 85 -5.30 -14.52 -9.36
N PRO A 86 -4.78 -15.75 -9.22
CA PRO A 86 -5.51 -16.85 -8.61
C PRO A 86 -6.09 -16.49 -7.25
N ARG A 87 -7.22 -17.09 -6.89
CA ARG A 87 -7.91 -16.81 -5.63
C ARG A 87 -7.02 -17.05 -4.40
N ASN A 88 -6.19 -18.09 -4.44
CA ASN A 88 -5.30 -18.45 -3.33
C ASN A 88 -4.20 -17.39 -3.14
N ASP A 89 -3.61 -16.91 -4.23
CA ASP A 89 -2.57 -15.86 -4.17
C ASP A 89 -3.17 -14.55 -3.67
N LYS A 90 -4.38 -14.20 -4.11
CA LYS A 90 -5.12 -13.05 -3.57
C LYS A 90 -5.38 -13.21 -2.07
N GLN A 91 -5.75 -14.40 -1.60
CA GLN A 91 -5.93 -14.65 -0.16
C GLN A 91 -4.63 -14.36 0.60
N GLN A 92 -3.50 -14.89 0.13
CA GLN A 92 -2.20 -14.68 0.76
C GLN A 92 -1.82 -13.20 0.81
N LEU A 93 -1.97 -12.48 -0.32
CA LEU A 93 -1.67 -11.05 -0.41
C LEU A 93 -2.58 -10.22 0.52
N ILE A 94 -3.85 -10.58 0.65
CA ILE A 94 -4.78 -9.92 1.55
C ILE A 94 -4.43 -10.22 3.02
N GLU A 95 -4.03 -11.44 3.35
CA GLU A 95 -3.54 -11.76 4.70
C GLU A 95 -2.29 -10.95 5.03
N GLN A 96 -1.36 -10.79 4.09
CA GLN A 96 -0.20 -9.92 4.28
C GLN A 96 -0.64 -8.47 4.57
N LEU A 97 -1.64 -7.94 3.85
CA LEU A 97 -2.18 -6.61 4.10
C LEU A 97 -2.84 -6.47 5.48
N LEU A 98 -3.55 -7.50 5.93
CA LEU A 98 -4.20 -7.55 7.24
C LEU A 98 -3.24 -7.89 8.38
N ASN A 99 -2.04 -8.40 8.07
CA ASN A 99 -0.99 -8.69 9.04
C ASN A 99 0.20 -7.73 8.94
N LEU A 100 0.05 -6.61 8.21
CA LEU A 100 0.98 -5.48 8.30
C LEU A 100 0.94 -4.92 9.74
N SER A 101 1.69 -5.55 10.64
CA SER A 101 1.96 -5.03 11.98
C SER A 101 2.81 -3.78 11.82
N SER A 102 2.20 -2.62 12.11
CA SER A 102 2.86 -1.32 12.27
C SER A 102 4.13 -1.15 11.43
N VAL A 103 3.98 -0.84 10.15
CA VAL A 103 5.09 -0.19 9.44
C VAL A 103 5.31 1.13 10.19
N GLN A 104 6.39 1.25 10.97
CA GLN A 104 6.73 2.51 11.62
C GLN A 104 7.22 3.49 10.54
N PHE A 105 6.39 4.47 10.21
CA PHE A 105 6.74 5.59 9.33
C PHE A 105 7.61 6.55 10.14
N SER A 106 8.93 6.41 10.06
CA SER A 106 9.85 7.42 10.60
C SER A 106 9.89 8.59 9.61
N ILE A 107 9.48 9.79 10.02
CA ILE A 107 9.58 11.01 9.20
C ILE A 107 10.97 11.60 9.44
N ASP A 108 11.94 11.21 8.63
CA ASP A 108 13.21 11.95 8.60
C ASP A 108 13.03 13.15 7.67
N LYS A 109 12.87 14.34 8.27
CA LYS A 109 12.84 15.63 7.56
C LYS A 109 14.23 15.91 6.99
N THR A 110 14.40 15.72 5.70
CA THR A 110 15.55 16.26 4.96
C THR A 110 15.27 17.67 4.46
N GLN A 111 16.35 18.42 4.24
CA GLN A 111 16.35 19.86 3.92
C GLN A 111 15.65 20.21 2.60
N ASP A 112 15.27 19.20 1.79
CA ASP A 112 14.66 19.37 0.46
C ASP A 112 13.12 19.20 0.47
N GLY A 113 12.51 18.99 1.63
CA GLY A 113 11.05 18.85 1.75
C GLY A 113 10.47 17.54 1.19
N LEU A 114 11.30 16.51 0.99
CA LEU A 114 10.90 15.16 0.59
C LEU A 114 11.32 14.18 1.69
N GLY A 115 10.38 13.81 2.56
CA GLY A 115 10.59 12.88 3.67
C GLY A 115 10.85 11.45 3.22
N PHE A 116 11.75 10.78 3.95
CA PHE A 116 12.13 9.38 3.72
C PHE A 116 11.32 8.43 4.60
N TYR A 117 11.00 7.22 4.11
CA TYR A 117 10.28 6.19 4.86
C TYR A 117 11.13 4.93 5.01
N SER A 118 11.65 4.65 6.22
CA SER A 118 12.49 3.48 6.47
C SER A 118 11.85 2.49 7.45
N ARG A 119 11.91 1.20 7.09
CA ARG A 119 11.42 0.05 7.87
C ARG A 119 12.53 -0.39 8.83
N LYS A 120 12.45 -0.02 10.13
CA LYS A 120 13.50 -0.38 11.10
C LYS A 120 13.39 -1.82 11.64
N ASP A 121 12.19 -2.36 11.80
CA ASP A 121 12.04 -3.65 12.49
C ASP A 121 11.13 -4.64 11.74
N THR A 122 11.70 -5.42 10.82
CA THR A 122 11.12 -6.74 10.44
C THR A 122 12.09 -7.56 9.59
N LEU A 123 12.15 -8.87 9.86
CA LEU A 123 12.83 -9.88 9.05
C LEU A 123 12.49 -9.72 7.56
N PRO A 124 13.44 -10.01 6.65
CA PRO A 124 13.25 -9.80 5.22
C PRO A 124 12.04 -10.58 4.70
N VAL A 125 11.00 -9.86 4.26
CA VAL A 125 9.94 -10.44 3.44
C VAL A 125 10.53 -10.66 2.06
N GLN A 126 10.76 -11.91 1.69
CA GLN A 126 11.05 -12.27 0.30
C GLN A 126 9.80 -11.99 -0.53
N VAL A 127 9.80 -10.88 -1.25
CA VAL A 127 8.87 -10.70 -2.37
C VAL A 127 9.49 -11.48 -3.54
N PRO A 128 8.79 -12.47 -4.13
CA PRO A 128 9.29 -13.13 -5.31
C PRO A 128 9.51 -12.08 -6.41
N LEU A 129 10.77 -11.87 -6.79
CA LEU A 129 11.12 -11.20 -8.04
C LEU A 129 10.64 -12.11 -9.17
N PHE A 130 9.45 -11.86 -9.71
CA PHE A 130 9.04 -12.52 -10.93
C PHE A 130 9.80 -11.92 -12.10
N LYS A 131 10.51 -12.81 -12.80
CA LYS A 131 11.24 -12.54 -14.03
C LYS A 131 10.29 -11.90 -15.05
N ASN A 132 10.79 -10.89 -15.75
CA ASN A 132 10.17 -10.34 -16.94
C ASN A 132 9.81 -11.48 -17.88
N TYR A 133 8.51 -11.71 -18.10
CA TYR A 133 8.05 -12.42 -19.28
C TYR A 133 8.06 -11.39 -20.41
N GLY A 134 9.14 -11.45 -21.21
CA GLY A 134 9.20 -10.81 -22.51
C GLY A 134 8.33 -11.52 -23.54
#